data_AF-A0A7S3FKL8-F1
#
_entry.id   AF-A0A7S3FKL8-F1
#
_cell.length_a   1.000
_cell.length_b   1.000
_cell.length_c   1.000
_cell.angle_alpha   90.00
_cell.angle_beta   90.00
_cell.angle_gamma   90.00
#
_symmetry.space_group_name_H-M   'P 1'
#
loop_
_entity.id
_entity.type
_entity.pdbx_description
1 polymer ?
#
loop_
_entity_poly.entity_id
_entity_poly.type
_entity_poly.pdbx_seq_one_letter_code
_entity_poly.pdbx_strand_id
1 'polypeptide(L)'
;VLRTGVCAKVEVISMHSNRVTSRGLVAVVAAITAVTFASLKKFIVGNNDFGDVGANEIAAMITEGATKSLEVLDVRSSSISSAGMQALVNAVESKRAPCLRTITAKKNAADESPLLKALKAQADTLQAQAAM
;
A
#
# COMPACT_ATOMS: atom_id res chain seq x y z
N VAL A 1 15.73 -14.76 7.23
CA VAL A 1 14.78 -15.28 6.21
C VAL A 1 13.44 -15.45 6.89
N LEU A 2 12.41 -14.71 6.48
CA LEU A 2 11.04 -14.89 6.98
C LEU A 2 10.53 -16.24 6.44
N ARG A 3 10.07 -17.12 7.33
CA ARG A 3 9.57 -18.46 6.98
C ARG A 3 8.05 -18.40 6.79
N THR A 4 7.55 -19.10 5.77
CA THR A 4 6.11 -19.28 5.51
C THR A 4 5.40 -19.83 6.76
N GLY A 5 4.23 -19.28 7.10
CA GLY A 5 3.40 -19.71 8.24
C GLY A 5 3.70 -19.04 9.59
N VAL A 6 4.88 -18.44 9.79
CA VAL A 6 5.23 -17.80 11.09
C VAL A 6 4.60 -16.40 11.22
N CYS A 7 4.34 -15.73 10.11
CA CYS A 7 3.82 -14.36 10.08
C CYS A 7 2.29 -14.28 9.94
N ALA A 8 1.57 -15.40 10.07
CA ALA A 8 0.13 -15.46 9.85
C ALA A 8 -0.68 -14.56 10.80
N LYS A 9 -0.12 -14.19 11.96
CA LYS A 9 -0.76 -13.31 12.95
C LYS A 9 -0.33 -11.84 12.87
N VAL A 10 0.60 -11.49 11.98
CA VAL A 10 1.08 -10.12 11.89
C VAL A 10 0.00 -9.25 11.25
N GLU A 11 -0.56 -8.33 12.04
CA GLU A 11 -1.64 -7.45 11.58
C GLU A 11 -1.15 -6.07 11.14
N VAL A 12 -0.01 -5.62 11.67
CA VAL A 12 0.51 -4.28 11.43
C VAL A 12 1.99 -4.35 11.11
N ILE A 13 2.36 -3.79 9.96
CA ILE A 13 3.75 -3.51 9.59
C ILE A 13 3.88 -1.99 9.48
N SER A 14 4.66 -1.40 10.39
CA SER A 14 4.97 0.03 10.37
C SER A 14 6.47 0.23 10.24
N MET A 15 6.85 0.95 9.19
CA MET A 15 8.19 1.45 8.94
C MET A 15 8.15 2.97 8.75
N HIS A 16 7.17 3.65 9.35
CA HIS A 16 7.03 5.10 9.24
C HIS A 16 8.29 5.85 9.69
N SER A 17 8.67 6.90 8.96
CA SER A 17 9.82 7.77 9.32
C SER A 17 11.14 7.02 9.46
N ASN A 18 11.41 6.11 8.53
CA ASN A 18 12.70 5.44 8.41
C ASN A 18 13.47 5.97 7.20
N ARG A 19 14.60 5.34 6.88
CA ARG A 19 15.34 5.55 5.63
C ARG A 19 15.11 4.39 4.66
N VAL A 20 13.87 3.93 4.53
CA VAL A 20 13.52 2.89 3.57
C VAL A 20 13.63 3.49 2.17
N THR A 21 14.63 3.02 1.42
CA THR A 21 14.81 3.37 0.01
C THR A 21 13.90 2.53 -0.87
N SER A 22 13.83 2.84 -2.16
CA SER A 22 13.14 2.03 -3.17
C SER A 22 13.56 0.55 -3.08
N ARG A 23 14.86 0.27 -3.02
CA ARG A 23 15.40 -1.09 -2.86
C ARG A 23 14.94 -1.76 -1.56
N GLY A 24 14.90 -1.01 -0.46
CA GLY A 24 14.41 -1.51 0.82
C GLY A 24 12.94 -1.91 0.72
N LEU A 25 12.11 -1.07 0.08
CA LEU A 25 10.68 -1.35 -0.09
C LEU A 25 10.43 -2.54 -1.01
N VAL A 26 11.18 -2.68 -2.12
CA VAL A 26 11.15 -3.85 -3.00
C VAL A 26 11.39 -5.13 -2.19
N ALA A 27 12.41 -5.15 -1.33
CA ALA A 27 12.73 -6.31 -0.51
C ALA A 27 11.61 -6.64 0.50
N VAL A 28 10.98 -5.62 1.09
CA VAL A 28 9.83 -5.79 1.98
C VAL A 28 8.64 -6.36 1.21
N VAL A 29 8.29 -5.78 0.07
CA VAL A 29 7.17 -6.23 -0.76
C VAL A 29 7.39 -7.67 -1.20
N ALA A 30 8.58 -8.02 -1.70
CA ALA A 30 8.94 -9.39 -2.06
C ALA A 30 8.81 -10.36 -0.88
N ALA A 31 9.14 -9.92 0.33
CA ALA A 31 8.94 -10.73 1.52
C ALA A 31 7.45 -10.90 1.88
N ILE A 32 6.64 -9.85 1.70
CA ILE A 32 5.19 -9.90 1.93
C ILE A 32 4.51 -10.86 0.96
N THR A 33 4.85 -10.78 -0.33
CA THR A 33 4.31 -11.67 -1.36
C THR A 33 4.75 -13.11 -1.16
N ALA A 34 6.03 -13.35 -0.83
CA ALA A 34 6.55 -14.70 -0.63
C ALA A 34 5.98 -15.42 0.61
N VAL A 35 5.73 -14.70 1.72
CA VAL A 35 5.31 -15.30 2.99
C VAL A 35 3.80 -15.31 3.18
N THR A 36 3.05 -14.55 2.37
CA THR A 36 1.61 -14.32 2.47
C THR A 36 1.19 -13.91 3.88
N PHE A 37 1.13 -12.61 4.14
CA PHE A 37 0.64 -12.08 5.41
C PHE A 37 -0.89 -12.08 5.45
N ALA A 38 -1.49 -13.25 5.69
CA ALA A 38 -2.93 -13.48 5.63
C ALA A 38 -3.76 -12.62 6.62
N SER A 39 -3.15 -12.01 7.63
CA SER A 39 -3.84 -11.13 8.59
C SER A 39 -3.34 -9.69 8.58
N LEU A 40 -2.51 -9.29 7.62
CA LEU A 40 -1.99 -7.92 7.56
C LEU A 40 -3.11 -6.94 7.25
N LYS A 41 -3.47 -6.11 8.23
CA LYS A 41 -4.50 -5.07 8.14
C LYS A 41 -3.91 -3.70 7.88
N LYS A 42 -2.71 -3.40 8.37
CA LYS A 42 -2.11 -2.06 8.25
C LYS A 42 -0.68 -2.13 7.72
N PHE A 43 -0.43 -1.42 6.62
CA PHE A 43 0.89 -1.25 6.04
C PHE A 43 1.24 0.25 6.00
N ILE A 44 2.17 0.65 6.87
CA ILE A 44 2.53 2.05 7.10
C ILE A 44 3.98 2.25 6.71
N VAL A 45 4.22 2.84 5.56
CA VAL A 45 5.58 3.10 5.02
C VAL A 45 5.81 4.58 4.70
N GLY A 46 4.89 5.45 5.08
CA GLY A 46 5.04 6.89 4.85
C GLY A 46 6.28 7.50 5.54
N ASN A 47 6.68 8.68 5.07
CA ASN A 47 7.87 9.39 5.48
C ASN A 47 9.16 8.58 5.21
N ASN A 48 9.24 8.00 4.02
CA ASN A 48 10.40 7.25 3.50
C ASN A 48 10.62 7.58 2.03
N ASP A 49 11.87 7.75 1.59
CA ASP A 49 12.17 8.16 0.22
C ASP A 49 12.29 6.98 -0.74
N PHE A 50 11.15 6.35 -1.07
CA PHE A 50 11.12 5.21 -2.00
C PHE A 50 10.62 5.56 -3.41
N GLY A 51 10.00 6.73 -3.58
CA GLY A 51 9.59 7.28 -4.88
C GLY A 51 8.62 6.41 -5.68
N ASP A 52 8.56 6.65 -6.99
CA ASP A 52 7.65 5.93 -7.89
C ASP A 52 7.94 4.44 -7.98
N VAL A 53 9.22 4.05 -7.88
CA VAL A 53 9.62 2.64 -7.91
C VAL A 53 8.95 1.88 -6.76
N GLY A 54 9.01 2.42 -5.54
CA GLY A 54 8.33 1.77 -4.42
C GLY A 54 6.80 1.81 -4.53
N ALA A 55 6.22 2.88 -5.08
CA ALA A 55 4.78 2.94 -5.34
C ALA A 55 4.32 1.84 -6.32
N ASN A 56 5.10 1.60 -7.37
CA ASN A 56 4.82 0.54 -8.35
C ASN A 56 4.89 -0.85 -7.73
N GLU A 57 5.83 -1.11 -6.82
CA GLU A 57 5.91 -2.38 -6.10
C GLU A 57 4.70 -2.59 -5.19
N ILE A 58 4.24 -1.55 -4.49
CA ILE A 58 3.01 -1.62 -3.68
C ILE A 58 1.79 -1.91 -4.59
N ALA A 59 1.72 -1.27 -5.75
CA ALA A 59 0.67 -1.50 -6.73
C ALA A 59 0.68 -2.95 -7.27
N ALA A 60 1.86 -3.49 -7.56
CA ALA A 60 2.04 -4.88 -7.98
C ALA A 60 1.59 -5.85 -6.88
N MET A 61 2.02 -5.62 -5.64
CA MET A 61 1.62 -6.41 -4.47
C MET A 61 0.09 -6.46 -4.28
N ILE A 62 -0.58 -5.32 -4.49
CA ILE A 62 -2.06 -5.25 -4.46
C ILE A 62 -2.66 -6.08 -5.59
N THR A 63 -2.18 -5.89 -6.82
CA THR A 63 -2.70 -6.57 -8.01
C THR A 63 -2.51 -8.09 -7.95
N GLU A 64 -1.38 -8.56 -7.42
CA GLU A 64 -1.11 -9.98 -7.19
C GLU A 64 -2.06 -10.60 -6.16
N GLY A 65 -2.69 -9.79 -5.30
CA GLY A 65 -3.64 -10.23 -4.30
C GLY A 65 -2.98 -10.71 -3.01
N ALA A 66 -1.76 -10.25 -2.72
CA ALA A 66 -1.06 -10.51 -1.46
C ALA A 66 -1.62 -9.71 -0.27
N THR A 67 -2.58 -8.81 -0.51
CA THR A 67 -3.10 -7.83 0.45
C THR A 67 -4.61 -7.99 0.72
N LYS A 68 -5.12 -9.22 0.70
CA LYS A 68 -6.58 -9.49 0.84
C LYS A 68 -7.20 -8.90 2.11
N SER A 69 -6.44 -8.87 3.20
CA SER A 69 -6.88 -8.36 4.50
C SER A 69 -6.42 -6.94 4.80
N LEU A 70 -5.74 -6.28 3.86
CA LEU A 70 -5.19 -4.94 4.07
C LEU A 70 -6.33 -3.92 4.12
N GLU A 71 -6.43 -3.20 5.24
CA GLU A 71 -7.44 -2.17 5.51
C GLU A 71 -6.86 -0.76 5.38
N VAL A 72 -5.60 -0.57 5.78
CA VAL A 72 -4.95 0.73 5.83
C VAL A 72 -3.60 0.70 5.11
N LEU A 73 -3.42 1.61 4.15
CA LEU A 73 -2.16 1.87 3.47
C LEU A 73 -1.73 3.33 3.70
N ASP A 74 -0.54 3.54 4.26
CA ASP A 74 0.04 4.87 4.43
C ASP A 74 1.38 5.00 3.70
N VAL A 75 1.38 5.84 2.66
CA VAL A 75 2.51 6.16 1.77
C VAL A 75 2.75 7.68 1.73
N ARG A 76 2.35 8.42 2.77
CA ARG A 76 2.55 9.89 2.83
C ARG A 76 4.03 10.25 2.75
N SER A 77 4.37 11.45 2.25
CA SER A 77 5.75 11.98 2.31
C SER A 77 6.80 10.97 1.82
N SER A 78 6.57 10.37 0.65
CA SER A 78 7.39 9.30 0.10
C SER A 78 7.97 9.57 -1.29
N SER A 79 8.02 10.84 -1.69
CA SER A 79 8.54 11.31 -3.00
C SER A 79 7.83 10.68 -4.21
N ILE A 80 6.56 10.30 -4.07
CA ILE A 80 5.77 9.70 -5.14
C ILE A 80 5.28 10.79 -6.09
N SER A 81 5.53 10.62 -7.39
CA SER A 81 5.05 11.48 -8.46
C SER A 81 3.65 11.08 -8.95
N SER A 82 3.10 11.80 -9.91
CA SER A 82 1.81 11.46 -10.53
C SER A 82 1.83 10.08 -11.18
N ALA A 83 2.97 9.63 -11.72
CA ALA A 83 3.09 8.32 -12.34
C ALA A 83 2.96 7.18 -11.32
N GLY A 84 3.66 7.27 -10.18
CA GLY A 84 3.51 6.29 -9.09
C GLY A 84 2.12 6.31 -8.46
N MET A 85 1.50 7.48 -8.37
CA MET A 85 0.10 7.59 -7.89
C MET A 85 -0.88 6.91 -8.85
N GLN A 86 -0.70 7.05 -10.16
CA GLN A 86 -1.53 6.38 -11.16
C GLN A 86 -1.44 4.86 -11.02
N ALA A 87 -0.25 4.32 -10.77
CA ALA A 87 -0.08 2.88 -10.55
C ALA A 87 -0.88 2.39 -9.33
N LEU A 88 -0.87 3.15 -8.23
CA LEU A 88 -1.67 2.83 -7.05
C LEU A 88 -3.18 2.88 -7.34
N VAL A 89 -3.65 3.89 -8.10
CA VAL A 89 -5.06 3.96 -8.53
C VAL A 89 -5.45 2.73 -9.33
N ASN A 90 -4.68 2.38 -10.35
CA ASN A 90 -4.96 1.21 -11.20
C ASN A 90 -4.98 -0.10 -10.38
N ALA A 91 -4.08 -0.21 -9.39
CA ALA A 91 -4.05 -1.39 -8.52
C ALA A 91 -5.29 -1.48 -7.62
N VAL A 92 -5.79 -0.37 -7.08
CA VAL A 92 -7.04 -0.36 -6.32
C VAL A 92 -8.24 -0.66 -7.23
N GLU A 93 -8.25 -0.14 -8.45
CA GLU A 93 -9.27 -0.43 -9.47
C GLU A 93 -9.32 -1.91 -9.87
N SER A 94 -8.22 -2.64 -9.74
CA SER A 94 -8.20 -4.08 -9.99
C SER A 94 -9.09 -4.89 -9.03
N LYS A 95 -9.61 -4.27 -7.95
CA LYS A 95 -10.45 -4.90 -6.90
C LYS A 95 -9.78 -6.09 -6.20
N ARG A 96 -8.44 -6.12 -6.21
CA ARG A 96 -7.63 -7.19 -5.58
C ARG A 96 -7.29 -6.94 -4.11
N ALA A 97 -7.64 -5.75 -3.59
CA ALA A 97 -7.59 -5.40 -2.16
C ALA A 97 -9.02 -5.11 -1.63
N PRO A 98 -9.87 -6.13 -1.44
CA PRO A 98 -11.28 -5.95 -1.11
C PRO A 98 -11.52 -5.33 0.27
N CYS A 99 -10.56 -5.44 1.19
CA CYS A 99 -10.68 -4.90 2.55
C CYS A 99 -10.10 -3.49 2.70
N LEU A 100 -9.55 -2.89 1.64
CA LEU A 100 -8.85 -1.61 1.74
C LEU A 100 -9.84 -0.46 1.93
N ARG A 101 -9.78 0.18 3.10
CA ARG A 101 -10.71 1.23 3.53
C ARG A 101 -10.04 2.60 3.58
N THR A 102 -8.75 2.65 3.88
CA THR A 102 -8.05 3.93 4.09
C THR A 102 -6.72 3.96 3.36
N ILE A 103 -6.53 4.96 2.51
CA ILE A 103 -5.25 5.22 1.82
C ILE A 103 -4.80 6.65 2.10
N THR A 104 -3.63 6.78 2.73
CA THR A 104 -3.01 8.08 3.01
C THR A 104 -1.79 8.29 2.13
N ALA A 105 -1.85 9.28 1.24
CA ALA A 105 -0.79 9.60 0.29
C ALA A 105 -0.41 11.10 0.29
N LYS A 106 -0.71 11.82 1.39
CA LYS A 106 -0.45 13.27 1.54
C LYS A 106 1.04 13.61 1.44
N LYS A 107 1.38 14.87 1.12
CA LYS A 107 2.78 15.34 1.01
C LYS A 107 3.62 14.56 0.00
N ASN A 108 3.01 14.10 -1.08
CA ASN A 108 3.71 13.55 -2.25
C ASN A 108 3.64 14.57 -3.39
N ALA A 109 4.49 14.44 -4.41
CA ALA A 109 4.44 15.36 -5.56
C ALA A 109 3.09 15.30 -6.31
N ALA A 110 2.34 14.20 -6.14
CA ALA A 110 0.99 14.02 -6.66
C ALA A 110 -0.16 14.47 -5.73
N ASP A 111 0.10 15.17 -4.61
CA ASP A 111 -0.92 15.47 -3.58
C ASP A 111 -2.11 16.30 -4.12
N GLU A 112 -1.87 17.15 -5.12
CA GLU A 112 -2.91 17.98 -5.75
C GLU A 112 -3.61 17.31 -6.94
N SER A 113 -3.17 16.12 -7.34
CA SER A 113 -3.71 15.46 -8.52
C SER A 113 -5.12 14.90 -8.27
N PRO A 114 -6.02 14.94 -9.27
CA PRO A 114 -7.33 14.29 -9.18
C PRO A 114 -7.23 12.78 -8.89
N LEU A 115 -6.07 12.16 -9.18
CA LEU A 115 -5.76 10.76 -8.89
C LEU A 115 -5.81 10.45 -7.39
N LEU A 116 -5.27 11.32 -6.54
CA LEU A 116 -5.31 11.10 -5.09
C LEU A 116 -6.75 11.21 -4.55
N LYS A 117 -7.58 12.07 -5.14
CA LYS A 117 -9.01 12.16 -4.79
C LYS A 117 -9.75 10.91 -5.22
N ALA A 118 -9.50 10.39 -6.42
CA ALA A 118 -10.08 9.14 -6.90
C ALA A 118 -9.68 7.96 -6.00
N LEU A 119 -8.40 7.85 -5.64
CA LEU A 119 -7.89 6.81 -4.75
C LEU A 119 -8.57 6.83 -3.37
N LYS A 120 -8.73 8.03 -2.78
CA LYS A 120 -9.44 8.19 -1.50
C LYS A 120 -10.93 7.87 -1.64
N ALA A 121 -11.60 8.39 -2.66
CA ALA A 121 -13.02 8.13 -2.89
C ALA A 121 -13.31 6.63 -3.10
N GLN A 122 -12.43 5.90 -3.76
CA GLN A 122 -12.53 4.44 -3.90
C GLN A 122 -12.39 3.73 -2.56
N ALA A 123 -11.39 4.10 -1.75
CA ALA A 123 -11.20 3.53 -0.41
C ALA A 123 -12.42 3.82 0.51
N ASP A 124 -12.95 5.05 0.47
CA ASP A 124 -14.14 5.45 1.21
C ASP A 124 -15.39 4.67 0.73
N THR A 125 -15.52 4.43 -0.57
CA THR A 125 -16.61 3.63 -1.14
C THR A 125 -16.55 2.18 -0.65
N LEU A 126 -15.37 1.57 -0.65
CA LEU A 126 -15.14 0.22 -0.12
C LEU A 126 -15.43 0.16 1.40
N GLN A 127 -15.07 1.22 2.14
CA GLN A 127 -15.40 1.34 3.56
C GLN A 127 -16.91 1.39 3.82
N ALA A 128 -17.65 2.16 3.02
CA ALA A 128 -19.10 2.27 3.12
C ALA A 128 -19.82 0.96 2.75
N GLN A 129 -19.34 0.26 1.71
CA GLN A 129 -19.89 -1.05 1.31
C GLN A 129 -19.71 -2.12 2.38
N ALA A 130 -18.64 -2.06 3.16
CA ALA A 130 -18.36 -3.02 4.21
C ALA A 130 -18.94 -2.63 5.59
N ALA A 131 -19.80 -1.61 5.63
CA ALA A 131 -20.57 -1.19 6.81
C ALA A 131 -22.10 -1.38 6.64
N MET A 132 -22.53 -1.89 5.47
CA MET A 132 -23.88 -2.38 5.19
C MET A 132 -23.91 -3.91 5.31
#